data_AF-F3ZAH2-F1
#
_entry.id   AF-F3ZAH2-F1
#
_cell.length_a   1.000
_cell.length_b   1.000
_cell.length_c   1.000
_cell.angle_alpha   90.00
_cell.angle_beta   90.00
_cell.angle_gamma   90.00
#
_symmetry.space_group_name_H-M   'P 1'
#
loop_
_entity.id
_entity.type
_entity.pdbx_description
1 polymer ?
#
loop_
_entity_poly.entity_id
_entity_poly.type
_entity_poly.pdbx_seq_one_letter_code
_entity_poly.pdbx_strand_id
1 'polypeptide(L)'
;MAHCAACAEEVREFTETASKLGLAASVSPPPGFKDAVMARIADVRQEPPRAVRATPPRRRPRAVHWTLAACVALAAALGGTAVWQGQRADEARTEARAAQDRAARLDAVLSAPDVKVLSAPVDAGGRATVVVSRARDGAVFAAAGLPTPPAGKVYQLWFDVDGTMRPAGLLPDSSGTVLMKGSPRTATAMGVTVEPEGGSRAPTSKPVALMALPG
;
A
#
# COMPACT_ATOMS: atom_id res chain seq x y z
N MET A 1 46.16 -10.74 21.24
CA MET A 1 45.56 -11.71 22.18
C MET A 1 44.90 -11.07 23.40
N ALA A 2 44.83 -9.73 23.51
CA ALA A 2 44.19 -9.03 24.64
C ALA A 2 42.66 -8.90 24.55
N HIS A 3 42.00 -9.66 23.67
CA HIS A 3 40.57 -9.49 23.34
C HIS A 3 39.74 -10.77 23.48
N CYS A 4 40.29 -11.84 24.08
CA CYS A 4 39.60 -13.11 24.30
C CYS A 4 40.11 -13.75 25.59
N ALA A 5 39.31 -13.73 26.65
CA ALA A 5 39.69 -14.30 27.95
C ALA A 5 39.90 -15.82 27.86
N ALA A 6 39.01 -16.54 27.16
CA ALA A 6 39.14 -17.99 26.94
C ALA A 6 40.44 -18.37 26.19
N CYS A 7 40.83 -17.59 25.18
CA CYS A 7 42.05 -17.84 24.41
C CYS A 7 43.31 -17.59 25.26
N ALA A 8 43.27 -16.63 26.18
CA ALA A 8 44.38 -16.40 27.11
C ALA A 8 44.52 -17.55 28.12
N GLU A 9 43.38 -18.11 28.55
CA GLU A 9 43.34 -19.26 29.45
C GLU A 9 43.87 -20.53 28.77
N GLU A 10 43.43 -20.84 27.55
CA GLU A 10 43.94 -21.98 26.78
C GLU A 10 45.46 -21.88 26.53
N VAL A 11 45.95 -20.70 26.15
CA VAL A 11 47.39 -20.49 25.94
C VAL A 11 48.17 -20.72 27.23
N ARG A 12 47.64 -20.30 28.37
CA ARG A 12 48.28 -20.53 29.68
C ARG A 12 48.37 -22.03 29.98
N GLU A 13 47.29 -22.77 29.83
CA GLU A 13 47.24 -24.21 30.10
C GLU A 13 48.19 -25.01 29.17
N PHE A 14 48.21 -24.68 27.88
CA PHE A 14 49.15 -25.30 26.94
C PHE A 14 50.61 -24.96 27.26
N THR A 15 50.89 -23.72 27.69
CA THR A 15 52.25 -23.30 28.06
C THR A 15 52.73 -24.01 29.32
N GLU A 16 51.87 -24.21 30.31
CA GLU A 16 52.18 -24.99 31.51
C GLU A 16 52.53 -26.45 31.16
N THR A 17 51.77 -27.08 30.26
CA THR A 17 52.02 -28.44 29.79
C THR A 17 53.32 -28.54 29.00
N ALA A 18 53.55 -27.62 28.06
CA ALA A 18 54.77 -27.55 27.27
C ALA A 18 56.01 -27.33 28.14
N SER A 19 55.89 -26.52 29.21
CA SER A 19 56.99 -26.28 30.15
C SER A 19 57.37 -27.55 30.92
N LYS A 20 56.38 -28.35 31.36
CA LYS A 20 56.63 -29.63 32.03
C LYS A 20 57.33 -30.63 31.11
N LEU A 21 56.88 -30.76 29.86
CA LEU A 21 57.51 -31.62 28.87
C LEU A 21 58.92 -31.12 28.49
N GLY A 22 59.11 -29.81 28.34
CA GLY A 22 60.39 -29.19 28.03
C GLY A 22 61.43 -29.39 29.13
N LEU A 23 61.03 -29.30 30.40
CA LEU A 23 61.89 -29.62 31.53
C LEU A 23 62.29 -31.09 31.56
N ALA A 24 61.33 -32.00 31.29
CA ALA A 24 61.59 -33.43 31.23
C ALA A 24 62.56 -33.82 30.10
N ALA A 25 62.57 -33.07 28.98
CA ALA A 25 63.43 -33.30 27.83
C ALA A 25 64.70 -32.42 27.82
N SER A 26 64.96 -31.66 28.89
CA SER A 26 66.09 -30.73 28.94
C SER A 26 67.43 -31.45 29.10
N VAL A 27 68.47 -30.94 28.44
CA VAL A 27 69.85 -31.44 28.53
C VAL A 27 70.77 -30.35 29.08
N SER A 28 71.83 -30.76 29.78
CA SER A 28 72.79 -29.80 30.34
C SER A 28 73.58 -29.13 29.22
N PRO A 29 73.59 -27.78 29.13
CA PRO A 29 74.39 -27.09 28.15
C PRO A 29 75.88 -27.23 28.46
N PRO A 30 76.77 -27.11 27.45
CA PRO A 30 78.20 -27.16 27.66
C PRO A 30 78.71 -25.99 28.52
N PRO A 31 79.87 -26.14 29.21
CA PRO A 31 80.45 -25.08 30.02
C PRO A 31 80.67 -23.79 29.22
N GLY A 32 80.37 -22.64 29.83
CA GLY A 32 80.55 -21.31 29.21
C GLY A 32 79.45 -20.89 28.22
N PHE A 33 78.45 -21.75 27.95
CA PHE A 33 77.36 -21.43 27.02
C PHE A 33 76.58 -20.16 27.43
N LYS A 34 76.33 -19.98 28.74
CA LYS A 34 75.66 -18.79 29.27
C LYS A 34 76.45 -17.52 28.95
N ASP A 35 77.76 -17.53 29.20
CA ASP A 35 78.61 -16.36 28.98
C ASP A 35 78.71 -16.03 27.48
N ALA A 36 78.80 -17.06 26.63
CA ALA A 36 78.76 -16.90 25.17
C ALA A 36 77.43 -16.28 24.67
N VAL A 37 76.30 -16.72 25.22
CA VAL A 37 74.97 -16.15 24.90
C VAL A 37 74.86 -14.71 25.40
N MET A 38 75.28 -14.44 26.64
CA MET A 38 75.20 -13.10 27.21
C MET A 38 76.09 -12.09 26.48
N ALA A 39 77.29 -12.50 26.07
CA ALA A 39 78.17 -11.69 25.23
C ALA A 39 77.50 -11.41 23.87
N ARG A 40 76.89 -12.43 23.26
CA ARG A 40 76.21 -12.26 21.97
C ARG A 40 74.96 -11.38 22.06
N ILE A 41 74.22 -11.41 23.17
CA ILE A 41 73.05 -10.53 23.37
C ILE A 41 73.47 -9.05 23.40
N ALA A 42 74.64 -8.74 23.98
CA ALA A 42 75.15 -7.37 24.02
C ALA A 42 75.49 -6.81 22.61
N ASP A 43 75.93 -7.68 21.71
CA ASP A 43 76.32 -7.29 20.35
C ASP A 43 75.19 -7.45 19.31
N VAL A 44 74.17 -8.26 19.59
CA VAL A 44 73.03 -8.47 18.70
C VAL A 44 71.92 -7.48 19.02
N ARG A 45 71.67 -6.58 18.06
CA ARG A 45 70.57 -5.62 18.11
C ARG A 45 69.22 -6.35 18.14
N GLN A 46 68.55 -6.37 19.29
CA GLN A 46 67.30 -7.11 19.52
C GLN A 46 66.09 -6.47 18.81
N GLU A 47 66.15 -5.15 18.54
CA GLU A 47 65.12 -4.44 17.77
C GLU A 47 65.67 -4.09 16.37
N PRO A 48 64.93 -4.41 15.29
CA PRO A 48 65.24 -3.81 13.99
C PRO A 48 65.16 -2.29 14.12
N PRO A 49 65.94 -1.50 13.35
CA PRO A 49 65.81 -0.06 13.39
C PRO A 49 64.34 0.29 13.21
N ARG A 50 63.78 1.11 14.12
CA ARG A 50 62.48 1.74 13.89
C ARG A 50 62.65 2.59 12.65
N ALA A 51 62.43 2.00 11.49
CA ALA A 51 62.03 2.75 10.34
C ALA A 51 60.80 3.50 10.82
N VAL A 52 60.90 4.83 10.91
CA VAL A 52 59.72 5.67 10.84
C VAL A 52 59.18 5.42 9.44
N ARG A 53 58.52 4.28 9.25
CA ARG A 53 57.53 4.13 8.22
C ARG A 53 56.50 5.15 8.65
N ALA A 54 56.55 6.32 8.03
CA ALA A 54 55.35 7.08 7.80
C ALA A 54 54.39 6.07 7.17
N THR A 55 53.53 5.48 7.99
CA THR A 55 52.43 4.69 7.49
C THR A 55 51.72 5.71 6.61
N PRO A 56 51.71 5.56 5.27
CA PRO A 56 50.90 6.47 4.48
C PRO A 56 49.51 6.39 5.12
N PRO A 57 48.84 7.52 5.41
CA PRO A 57 47.50 7.44 5.96
C PRO A 57 46.77 6.47 5.03
N ARG A 58 46.26 5.37 5.58
CA ARG A 58 45.41 4.44 4.81
C ARG A 58 44.21 5.28 4.41
N ARG A 59 44.34 6.00 3.28
CA ARG A 59 43.26 6.71 2.63
C ARG A 59 42.37 5.57 2.20
N ARG A 60 41.33 5.29 2.99
CA ARG A 60 40.23 4.43 2.55
C ARG A 60 39.87 4.97 1.16
N PRO A 61 40.01 4.17 0.08
CA PRO A 61 39.84 4.71 -1.25
C PRO A 61 38.42 5.27 -1.31
N ARG A 62 38.28 6.54 -1.69
CA ARG A 62 36.98 7.22 -1.81
C ARG A 62 35.97 6.37 -2.62
N ALA A 63 36.48 5.51 -3.52
CA ALA A 63 35.73 4.51 -4.27
C ALA A 63 34.90 3.53 -3.41
N VAL A 64 35.33 3.16 -2.20
CA VAL A 64 34.53 2.30 -1.29
C VAL A 64 33.29 3.04 -0.78
N HIS A 65 33.40 4.35 -0.55
CA HIS A 65 32.25 5.16 -0.16
C HIS A 65 31.27 5.36 -1.34
N TRP A 66 31.79 5.53 -2.56
CA TRP A 66 30.95 5.64 -3.77
C TRP A 66 30.24 4.34 -4.14
N THR A 67 30.89 3.18 -3.97
CA THR A 67 30.26 1.87 -4.21
C THR A 67 29.16 1.56 -3.20
N LEU A 68 29.40 1.81 -1.90
CA LEU A 68 28.35 1.71 -0.87
C LEU A 68 27.18 2.67 -1.15
N ALA A 69 27.47 3.92 -1.50
CA ALA A 69 26.43 4.90 -1.85
C ALA A 69 25.61 4.46 -3.07
N ALA A 70 26.26 3.91 -4.11
CA ALA A 70 25.58 3.38 -5.29
C ALA A 70 24.69 2.18 -4.96
N CYS A 71 25.14 1.25 -4.11
CA CYS A 71 24.32 0.11 -3.66
C CYS A 71 23.09 0.56 -2.86
N VAL A 72 23.24 1.54 -1.96
CA VAL A 72 22.11 2.10 -1.20
C VAL A 72 21.13 2.83 -2.13
N ALA A 73 21.63 3.62 -3.07
CA ALA A 73 20.78 4.30 -4.05
C ALA A 73 20.00 3.31 -4.92
N LEU A 74 20.65 2.23 -5.37
CA LEU A 74 19.99 1.17 -6.14
C LEU A 74 18.96 0.42 -5.29
N ALA A 75 19.28 0.05 -4.04
CA ALA A 75 18.34 -0.59 -3.14
C ALA A 75 17.13 0.29 -2.83
N ALA A 76 17.34 1.59 -2.61
CA ALA A 76 16.27 2.55 -2.40
C ALA A 76 15.41 2.73 -3.67
N ALA A 77 16.03 2.78 -4.86
CA ALA A 77 15.31 2.86 -6.12
C ALA A 77 14.45 1.60 -6.37
N LEU A 78 15.03 0.41 -6.20
CA LEU A 78 14.31 -0.86 -6.40
C LEU A 78 13.24 -1.09 -5.33
N GLY A 79 13.54 -0.79 -4.06
CA GLY A 79 12.56 -0.85 -2.98
C GLY A 79 11.42 0.15 -3.19
N GLY A 80 11.74 1.37 -3.62
CA GLY A 80 10.77 2.40 -3.95
C GLY A 80 9.86 2.01 -5.11
N THR A 81 10.41 1.46 -6.20
CA THR A 81 9.59 1.00 -7.34
C THR A 81 8.72 -0.20 -6.97
N ALA A 82 9.23 -1.15 -6.18
CA ALA A 82 8.45 -2.29 -5.70
C ALA A 82 7.26 -1.84 -4.83
N VAL A 83 7.47 -0.92 -3.90
CA VAL A 83 6.40 -0.34 -3.07
C VAL A 83 5.37 0.38 -3.93
N TRP A 84 5.82 1.23 -4.85
CA TRP A 84 4.94 1.98 -5.74
C TRP A 84 4.12 1.08 -6.67
N GLN A 85 4.71 0.01 -7.21
CA GLN A 85 3.99 -0.99 -8.00
C GLN A 85 2.97 -1.76 -7.17
N GLY A 86 3.31 -2.11 -5.93
CA GLY A 86 2.38 -2.74 -4.99
C GLY A 86 1.17 -1.85 -4.71
N GLN A 87 1.41 -0.57 -4.42
CA GLN A 87 0.34 0.41 -4.20
C GLN A 87 -0.58 0.53 -5.41
N ARG A 88 -0.03 0.68 -6.62
CA ARG A 88 -0.84 0.72 -7.85
C ARG A 88 -1.63 -0.55 -8.10
N ALA A 89 -1.05 -1.72 -7.82
CA ALA A 89 -1.75 -2.98 -7.98
C ALA A 89 -2.93 -3.11 -7.01
N ASP A 90 -2.76 -2.66 -5.77
CA ASP A 90 -3.81 -2.70 -4.75
C ASP A 90 -4.91 -1.67 -5.03
N GLU A 91 -4.57 -0.47 -5.51
CA GLU A 91 -5.52 0.53 -6.02
C GLU A 91 -6.35 -0.07 -7.17
N ALA A 92 -5.70 -0.61 -8.20
CA ALA A 92 -6.37 -1.22 -9.35
C ALA A 92 -7.27 -2.40 -8.95
N ARG A 93 -6.84 -3.25 -8.00
CA ARG A 93 -7.67 -4.35 -7.48
C ARG A 93 -8.88 -3.84 -6.72
N THR A 94 -8.72 -2.79 -5.94
CA THR A 94 -9.81 -2.18 -5.15
C THR A 94 -10.85 -1.56 -6.08
N GLU A 95 -10.42 -0.83 -7.11
CA GLU A 95 -11.29 -0.30 -8.15
C GLU A 95 -12.02 -1.41 -8.92
N ALA A 96 -11.31 -2.47 -9.31
CA ALA A 96 -11.90 -3.62 -10.01
C ALA A 96 -12.96 -4.32 -9.17
N ARG A 97 -12.70 -4.57 -7.88
CA ARG A 97 -13.69 -5.14 -6.94
C ARG A 97 -14.90 -4.23 -6.79
N ALA A 98 -14.69 -2.93 -6.61
CA ALA A 98 -15.79 -1.98 -6.50
C ALA A 98 -16.66 -1.92 -7.77
N ALA A 99 -16.05 -2.03 -8.96
CA ALA A 99 -16.77 -2.11 -10.22
C ALA A 99 -17.55 -3.44 -10.35
N GLN A 100 -16.94 -4.57 -9.99
CA GLN A 100 -17.59 -5.88 -9.97
C GLN A 100 -18.79 -5.90 -9.01
N ASP A 101 -18.64 -5.37 -7.79
CA ASP A 101 -19.73 -5.29 -6.80
C ASP A 101 -20.89 -4.41 -7.28
N ARG A 102 -20.59 -3.31 -7.98
CA ARG A 102 -21.61 -2.47 -8.61
C ARG A 102 -22.36 -3.23 -9.70
N ALA A 103 -21.64 -3.92 -10.60
CA ALA A 103 -22.25 -4.71 -11.66
C ALA A 103 -23.12 -5.85 -11.10
N ALA A 104 -22.61 -6.58 -10.09
CA ALA A 104 -23.34 -7.66 -9.42
C ALA A 104 -24.62 -7.16 -8.72
N ARG A 105 -24.61 -5.97 -8.09
CA ARG A 105 -25.83 -5.38 -7.52
C ARG A 105 -26.85 -5.01 -8.58
N LEU A 106 -26.39 -4.44 -9.70
CA LEU A 106 -27.25 -4.05 -10.82
C LEU A 106 -27.91 -5.30 -11.42
N ASP A 107 -27.12 -6.33 -11.71
CA ASP A 107 -27.59 -7.63 -12.20
C ASP A 107 -28.56 -8.31 -11.21
N ALA A 108 -28.23 -8.30 -9.91
CA ALA A 108 -29.09 -8.89 -8.89
C ALA A 108 -30.47 -8.23 -8.83
N VAL A 109 -30.56 -6.90 -9.01
CA VAL A 109 -31.84 -6.20 -9.08
C VAL A 109 -32.58 -6.55 -10.35
N LEU A 110 -31.93 -6.47 -11.52
CA LEU A 110 -32.57 -6.68 -12.82
C LEU A 110 -33.03 -8.12 -13.06
N SER A 111 -32.35 -9.10 -12.47
CA SER A 111 -32.66 -10.53 -12.58
C SER A 111 -33.54 -11.07 -11.45
N ALA A 112 -33.95 -10.23 -10.50
CA ALA A 112 -34.74 -10.71 -9.37
C ALA A 112 -36.15 -11.17 -9.82
N PRO A 113 -36.68 -12.25 -9.22
CA PRO A 113 -38.00 -12.76 -9.59
C PRO A 113 -39.16 -11.82 -9.20
N ASP A 114 -38.93 -10.90 -8.27
CA ASP A 114 -39.90 -9.92 -7.79
C ASP A 114 -39.77 -8.56 -8.50
N VAL A 115 -39.01 -8.47 -9.60
CA VAL A 115 -38.85 -7.23 -10.35
C VAL A 115 -40.20 -6.67 -10.77
N LYS A 116 -40.40 -5.40 -10.47
CA LYS A 116 -41.49 -4.60 -11.00
C LYS A 116 -40.91 -3.45 -11.82
N VAL A 117 -41.46 -3.25 -13.02
CA VAL A 117 -41.03 -2.20 -13.94
C VAL A 117 -42.15 -1.18 -14.07
N LEU A 118 -41.81 0.10 -13.91
CA LEU A 118 -42.71 1.21 -14.12
C LEU A 118 -42.08 2.17 -15.10
N SER A 119 -42.86 2.59 -16.08
CA SER A 119 -42.44 3.59 -17.06
C SER A 119 -43.48 4.68 -17.11
N ALA A 120 -43.04 5.93 -17.11
CA ALA A 120 -43.89 7.10 -17.27
C ALA A 120 -43.25 8.11 -18.23
N PRO A 121 -44.06 8.87 -18.98
CA PRO A 121 -43.57 10.06 -19.65
C PRO A 121 -43.08 11.08 -18.61
N VAL A 122 -42.10 11.88 -18.99
CA VAL A 122 -41.64 13.03 -18.18
C VAL A 122 -42.27 14.29 -18.76
N ASP A 123 -42.73 15.20 -17.90
CA ASP A 123 -43.44 16.42 -18.34
C ASP A 123 -42.59 17.29 -19.27
N ALA A 124 -41.27 17.28 -19.05
CA ALA A 124 -40.30 18.00 -19.88
C ALA A 124 -40.08 17.34 -21.26
N GLY A 125 -40.53 16.09 -21.46
CA GLY A 125 -40.29 15.27 -22.64
C GLY A 125 -39.46 14.03 -22.33
N GLY A 126 -39.58 13.01 -23.17
CA GLY A 126 -38.89 11.73 -23.00
C GLY A 126 -39.61 10.77 -22.06
N ARG A 127 -38.87 9.78 -21.55
CA ARG A 127 -39.41 8.69 -20.73
C ARG A 127 -38.49 8.35 -19.57
N ALA A 128 -39.10 8.17 -18.42
CA ALA A 128 -38.48 7.63 -17.21
C ALA A 128 -38.95 6.19 -17.01
N THR A 129 -38.03 5.30 -16.65
CA THR A 129 -38.33 3.91 -16.27
C THR A 129 -37.62 3.60 -14.96
N VAL A 130 -38.32 2.93 -14.05
CA VAL A 130 -37.73 2.36 -12.84
C VAL A 130 -37.98 0.87 -12.81
N VAL A 131 -36.93 0.14 -12.48
CA VAL A 131 -36.94 -1.29 -12.19
C VAL A 131 -36.67 -1.43 -10.71
N VAL A 132 -37.57 -2.04 -9.96
CA VAL A 132 -37.46 -2.20 -8.51
C VAL A 132 -37.57 -3.66 -8.12
N SER A 133 -36.67 -4.11 -7.24
CA SER A 133 -36.79 -5.36 -6.50
C SER A 133 -36.70 -5.03 -5.02
N ARG A 134 -37.80 -5.27 -4.30
CA ARG A 134 -37.78 -5.11 -2.84
C ARG A 134 -37.01 -6.24 -2.21
N ALA A 135 -37.11 -7.47 -2.69
CA ALA A 135 -36.38 -8.61 -2.14
C ALA A 135 -34.86 -8.37 -2.16
N ARG A 136 -34.33 -7.70 -3.20
CA ARG A 136 -32.92 -7.31 -3.32
C ARG A 136 -32.58 -5.92 -2.78
N ASP A 137 -33.58 -5.22 -2.23
CA ASP A 137 -33.43 -3.85 -1.70
C ASP A 137 -32.78 -2.88 -2.70
N GLY A 138 -33.21 -2.92 -3.96
CA GLY A 138 -32.57 -2.13 -5.00
C GLY A 138 -33.52 -1.67 -6.08
N ALA A 139 -33.18 -0.52 -6.66
CA ALA A 139 -33.86 0.02 -7.82
C ALA A 139 -32.87 0.58 -8.84
N VAL A 140 -33.21 0.43 -10.12
CA VAL A 140 -32.46 0.94 -11.26
C VAL A 140 -33.37 1.90 -12.00
N PHE A 141 -32.89 3.11 -12.22
CA PHE A 141 -33.55 4.10 -13.04
C PHE A 141 -32.95 4.11 -14.44
N ALA A 142 -33.78 4.24 -15.46
CA ALA A 142 -33.36 4.44 -16.84
C ALA A 142 -34.15 5.61 -17.46
N ALA A 143 -33.43 6.50 -18.12
CA ALA A 143 -33.99 7.62 -18.87
C ALA A 143 -33.72 7.47 -20.37
N ALA A 144 -34.72 7.82 -21.17
CA ALA A 144 -34.60 7.86 -22.62
C ALA A 144 -35.19 9.17 -23.17
N GLY A 145 -34.34 9.95 -23.85
CA GLY A 145 -34.74 11.15 -24.58
C GLY A 145 -35.29 12.28 -23.71
N LEU A 146 -34.80 12.44 -22.48
CA LEU A 146 -35.11 13.63 -21.69
C LEU A 146 -34.48 14.86 -22.36
N PRO A 147 -35.02 16.07 -22.18
CA PRO A 147 -34.31 17.28 -22.58
C PRO A 147 -32.96 17.40 -21.89
N THR A 148 -32.00 18.05 -22.54
CA THR A 148 -30.76 18.44 -21.87
C THR A 148 -31.08 19.43 -20.74
N PRO A 149 -30.62 19.19 -19.50
CA PRO A 149 -30.77 20.16 -18.42
C PRO A 149 -30.18 21.53 -18.79
N PRO A 150 -30.73 22.64 -18.27
CA PRO A 150 -30.10 23.95 -18.40
C PRO A 150 -28.65 23.95 -17.88
N ALA A 151 -27.83 24.90 -18.35
CA ALA A 151 -26.44 25.01 -17.89
C ALA A 151 -26.34 25.12 -16.36
N GLY A 152 -25.41 24.36 -15.76
CA GLY A 152 -25.23 24.29 -14.30
C GLY A 152 -26.33 23.53 -13.55
N LYS A 153 -27.15 22.74 -14.26
CA LYS A 153 -28.20 21.89 -13.69
C LYS A 153 -28.01 20.42 -14.07
N VAL A 154 -28.57 19.53 -13.26
CA VAL A 154 -28.58 18.08 -13.47
C VAL A 154 -29.96 17.51 -13.11
N TYR A 155 -30.30 16.34 -13.65
CA TYR A 155 -31.45 15.61 -13.13
C TYR A 155 -31.06 14.91 -11.83
N GLN A 156 -31.91 15.03 -10.81
CA GLN A 156 -31.75 14.32 -9.56
C GLN A 156 -32.93 13.39 -9.31
N LEU A 157 -32.61 12.17 -8.88
CA LEU A 157 -33.54 11.11 -8.54
C LEU A 157 -33.81 11.14 -7.03
N TRP A 158 -35.04 10.83 -6.64
CA TRP A 158 -35.48 10.84 -5.25
C TRP A 158 -36.30 9.61 -4.94
N PHE A 159 -36.18 9.11 -3.71
CA PHE A 159 -37.18 8.23 -3.11
C PHE A 159 -38.06 9.05 -2.17
N ASP A 160 -39.37 8.87 -2.27
CA ASP A 160 -40.31 9.36 -1.28
C ASP A 160 -40.42 8.33 -0.16
N VAL A 161 -39.93 8.70 1.03
CA VAL A 161 -40.04 7.89 2.25
C VAL A 161 -40.80 8.71 3.27
N ASP A 162 -42.01 8.28 3.60
CA ASP A 162 -42.91 8.95 4.55
C ASP A 162 -43.18 10.43 4.20
N GLY A 163 -43.33 10.75 2.92
CA GLY A 163 -43.55 12.12 2.43
C GLY A 163 -42.26 12.95 2.31
N THR A 164 -41.10 12.35 2.62
CA THR A 164 -39.80 13.03 2.54
C THR A 164 -39.00 12.52 1.34
N MET A 165 -38.71 13.44 0.41
CA MET A 165 -37.89 13.16 -0.77
C MET A 165 -36.41 13.04 -0.39
N ARG A 166 -35.87 11.83 -0.42
CA ARG A 166 -34.46 11.52 -0.12
C ARG A 166 -33.64 11.36 -1.40
N PRO A 167 -32.44 11.98 -1.50
CA PRO A 167 -31.58 11.85 -2.67
C PRO A 167 -31.28 10.39 -3.01
N ALA A 168 -31.55 10.00 -4.25
CA ALA A 168 -31.39 8.63 -4.73
C ALA A 168 -30.43 8.49 -5.91
N GLY A 169 -29.92 9.59 -6.47
CA GLY A 169 -28.93 9.54 -7.54
C GLY A 169 -28.95 10.79 -8.40
N LEU A 170 -27.92 10.94 -9.24
CA LEU A 170 -27.83 12.01 -10.23
C LEU A 170 -27.77 11.38 -11.62
N LEU A 171 -28.43 12.02 -12.57
CA LEU A 171 -28.33 11.72 -13.99
C LEU A 171 -27.80 12.99 -14.68
N PRO A 172 -26.51 13.03 -15.04
CA PRO A 172 -25.92 14.23 -15.64
C PRO A 172 -26.40 14.48 -17.07
N ASP A 173 -26.79 13.42 -17.79
CA ASP A 173 -27.16 13.48 -19.20
C ASP A 173 -28.67 13.33 -19.44
N SER A 174 -29.10 13.58 -20.68
CA SER A 174 -30.48 13.42 -21.17
C SER A 174 -30.95 11.95 -21.27
N SER A 175 -30.04 10.98 -21.13
CA SER A 175 -30.33 9.55 -21.22
C SER A 175 -29.28 8.76 -20.43
N GLY A 176 -29.65 7.60 -19.90
CA GLY A 176 -28.71 6.77 -19.15
C GLY A 176 -29.40 5.87 -18.14
N THR A 177 -28.61 5.03 -17.48
CA THR A 177 -29.05 4.11 -16.43
C THR A 177 -28.29 4.37 -15.14
N VAL A 178 -29.01 4.46 -14.02
CA VAL A 178 -28.45 4.76 -12.69
C VAL A 178 -28.96 3.73 -11.70
N LEU A 179 -28.05 3.04 -11.02
CA LEU A 179 -28.39 2.28 -9.82
C LEU A 179 -28.71 3.28 -8.70
N MET A 180 -29.96 3.30 -8.24
CA MET A 180 -30.41 4.26 -7.24
C MET A 180 -29.81 3.95 -5.87
N LYS A 181 -29.48 4.99 -5.11
CA LYS A 181 -28.99 4.94 -3.74
C LYS A 181 -30.17 5.00 -2.76
N GLY A 182 -30.09 4.25 -1.67
CA GLY A 182 -31.15 4.13 -0.68
C GLY A 182 -32.02 2.90 -0.91
N SER A 183 -32.99 2.69 -0.01
CA SER A 183 -33.84 1.50 0.01
C SER A 183 -35.21 1.78 -0.61
N PRO A 184 -35.63 1.01 -1.63
CA PRO A 184 -37.00 1.07 -2.12
C PRO A 184 -38.01 0.31 -1.24
N ARG A 185 -37.58 -0.41 -0.18
CA ARG A 185 -38.50 -1.16 0.68
C ARG A 185 -39.45 -0.25 1.44
N THR A 186 -38.95 0.88 1.92
CA THR A 186 -39.73 1.90 2.66
C THR A 186 -40.22 3.03 1.76
N ALA A 187 -39.86 3.01 0.48
CA ALA A 187 -40.24 4.07 -0.45
C ALA A 187 -41.63 3.78 -1.05
N THR A 188 -42.50 4.79 -1.01
CA THR A 188 -43.85 4.75 -1.57
C THR A 188 -43.90 5.31 -3.00
N ALA A 189 -42.97 6.20 -3.34
CA ALA A 189 -42.83 6.77 -4.66
C ALA A 189 -41.38 7.09 -4.98
N MET A 190 -41.14 7.48 -6.23
CA MET A 190 -39.92 8.12 -6.66
C MET A 190 -40.22 9.36 -7.49
N GLY A 191 -39.29 10.30 -7.51
CA GLY A 191 -39.40 11.48 -8.36
C GLY A 191 -38.10 11.86 -9.04
N VAL A 192 -38.24 12.74 -10.02
CA VAL A 192 -37.14 13.34 -10.77
C VAL A 192 -37.32 14.85 -10.76
N THR A 193 -36.27 15.60 -10.42
CA THR A 193 -36.26 17.08 -10.43
C THR A 193 -35.05 17.60 -11.20
N VAL A 194 -35.05 18.90 -11.52
CA VAL A 194 -33.91 19.59 -12.13
C VAL A 194 -33.22 20.43 -11.05
N GLU A 195 -32.04 19.99 -10.65
CA GLU A 195 -31.33 20.51 -9.49
C GLU A 195 -30.01 21.20 -9.91
N PRO A 196 -29.41 22.05 -9.07
CA PRO A 196 -28.04 22.51 -9.26
C PRO A 196 -27.06 21.36 -9.50
N GLU A 197 -26.00 21.63 -10.26
CA GLU A 197 -24.88 20.69 -10.41
C GLU A 197 -24.36 20.22 -9.04
N GLY A 198 -24.08 18.92 -8.91
CA GLY A 198 -23.77 18.27 -7.63
C GLY A 198 -24.98 17.83 -6.81
N GLY A 199 -26.20 18.26 -7.19
CA GLY A 199 -27.46 17.90 -6.56
C GLY A 199 -27.79 18.71 -5.30
N SER A 200 -28.93 18.38 -4.71
CA SER A 200 -29.54 19.04 -3.56
C SER A 200 -29.79 18.04 -2.43
N ARG A 201 -29.89 18.54 -1.19
CA ARG A 201 -30.29 17.73 -0.02
C ARG A 201 -31.80 17.47 0.04
N ALA A 202 -32.58 18.39 -0.51
CA ALA A 202 -34.02 18.30 -0.70
C ALA A 202 -34.36 18.92 -2.07
N PRO A 203 -35.49 18.55 -2.70
CA PRO A 203 -35.90 19.12 -3.98
C PRO A 203 -35.93 20.66 -3.95
N THR A 204 -35.31 21.31 -4.93
CA THR A 204 -35.37 22.77 -5.09
C THR A 204 -36.29 23.21 -6.23
N SER A 205 -36.66 22.27 -7.12
CA SER A 205 -37.62 22.48 -8.20
C SER A 205 -38.86 21.61 -8.04
N LYS A 206 -39.91 21.93 -8.80
CA LYS A 206 -41.03 21.00 -8.98
C LYS A 206 -40.53 19.70 -9.64
N PRO A 207 -41.09 18.53 -9.27
CA PRO A 207 -40.80 17.29 -9.97
C PRO A 207 -41.21 17.38 -11.43
N VAL A 208 -40.35 16.89 -12.33
CA VAL A 208 -40.66 16.69 -13.76
C VAL A 208 -41.23 15.30 -14.02
N ALA A 209 -41.06 14.39 -13.06
CA ALA A 209 -41.70 13.08 -13.01
C ALA A 209 -41.91 12.66 -11.56
N LEU A 210 -43.04 12.01 -11.29
CA LEU A 210 -43.35 11.37 -10.01
C LEU A 210 -44.05 10.04 -10.31
N MET A 211 -43.56 8.94 -9.75
CA MET A 211 -44.08 7.60 -9.99
C MET A 211 -44.29 6.90 -8.64
N ALA A 212 -45.52 6.46 -8.38
CA ALA A 212 -45.81 5.62 -7.21
C ALA A 212 -45.12 4.27 -7.40
N LEU A 213 -44.34 3.84 -6.40
CA LEU A 213 -43.71 2.53 -6.44
C LEU A 213 -44.75 1.49 -6.03
N PRO A 214 -44.84 0.35 -6.74
CA PRO A 214 -45.79 -0.70 -6.42
C PRO A 214 -45.49 -1.25 -5.03
N GLY A 215 -46.50 -1.60 -4.23
CA GLY A 215 -46.35 -2.21 -2.89
C GLY A 215 -45.79 -3.63 -2.91
#